data_AF-A0A1J3J7X2-F1
#
_entry.id   AF-A0A1J3J7X2-F1
#
_cell.length_a   1.000
_cell.length_b   1.000
_cell.length_c   1.000
_cell.angle_alpha   90.00
_cell.angle_beta   90.00
_cell.angle_gamma   90.00
#
_symmetry.space_group_name_H-M   'P 1'
#
loop_
_entity.id
_entity.type
_entity.pdbx_description
1 polymer ?
#
loop_
_entity_poly.entity_id
_entity_poly.type
_entity_poly.pdbx_seq_one_letter_code
_entity_poly.pdbx_strand_id
1 'polypeptide(L)'
;ILSKVPKILGLKEDKTISTYYDFVKEVIEADKSFEYKKLCHSLEGSMQENKIRNVLVLREMGVSQRLLFSLLISDNQIVCGKERFEESLKKVVEMGFD
;
A
#
# COMPACT_ATOMS: atom_id res chain seq x y z
N ILE A 1 13.04 -1.51 8.46
CA ILE A 1 11.57 -1.71 8.62
C ILE A 1 11.09 -1.08 9.92
N LEU A 2 11.54 -1.56 11.09
CA LEU A 2 11.15 -1.00 12.41
C LEU A 2 11.35 0.51 12.56
N SER A 3 12.46 1.06 12.04
CA SER A 3 12.71 2.51 12.04
C SER A 3 11.80 3.30 11.09
N LYS A 4 11.32 2.67 10.00
CA LYS A 4 10.42 3.31 9.02
C LYS A 4 8.94 3.17 9.41
N VAL A 5 8.57 2.08 10.08
CA VAL A 5 7.20 1.77 10.50
C VAL A 5 7.17 1.22 11.93
N PRO A 6 7.39 2.07 12.95
CA PRO A 6 7.47 1.62 14.35
C PRO A 6 6.13 1.08 14.88
N LYS A 7 5.01 1.49 14.28
CA LYS A 7 3.65 1.04 14.64
C LYS A 7 3.44 -0.47 14.49
N ILE A 8 4.31 -1.15 13.75
CA ILE A 8 4.32 -2.60 13.58
C ILE A 8 4.44 -3.35 14.92
N LEU A 9 5.12 -2.75 15.90
CA LEU A 9 5.35 -3.32 17.23
C LEU A 9 4.08 -3.34 18.11
N GLY A 10 3.04 -2.59 17.72
CA GLY A 10 1.77 -2.52 18.44
C GLY A 10 0.69 -3.46 17.90
N LEU A 11 0.96 -4.20 16.82
CA LEU A 11 0.01 -5.15 16.23
C LEU A 11 0.01 -6.43 17.08
N LYS A 12 -1.16 -6.91 17.54
CA LYS A 12 -1.29 -8.15 18.34
C LYS A 12 -1.09 -9.41 17.49
N GLU A 13 -0.49 -10.42 18.12
CA GLU A 13 0.23 -11.58 17.56
C GLU A 13 -0.56 -12.56 16.67
N ASP A 14 0.07 -12.94 15.55
CA ASP A 14 0.57 -14.30 15.22
C ASP A 14 0.49 -14.63 13.71
N LYS A 15 -0.45 -14.03 12.97
CA LYS A 15 -0.50 -14.13 11.49
C LYS A 15 -0.40 -12.79 10.79
N THR A 16 -0.98 -11.75 11.38
CA THR A 16 -1.03 -10.40 10.81
C THR A 16 0.34 -9.74 10.76
N ILE A 17 1.19 -9.99 11.77
CA ILE A 17 2.53 -9.38 11.86
C ILE A 17 3.46 -9.89 10.74
N SER A 18 3.48 -11.19 10.47
CA SER A 18 4.35 -11.77 9.42
C SER A 18 3.94 -11.28 8.03
N THR A 19 2.66 -11.42 7.68
CA THR A 19 2.12 -10.91 6.41
C THR A 19 2.38 -9.42 6.25
N TYR A 20 2.26 -8.66 7.33
CA TYR A 20 2.53 -7.23 7.32
C TYR A 20 4.03 -6.90 7.18
N TYR A 21 4.91 -7.66 7.82
CA TYR A 21 6.36 -7.51 7.68
C TYR A 21 6.84 -7.78 6.25
N ASP A 22 6.35 -8.87 5.65
CA ASP A 22 6.65 -9.26 4.28
C ASP A 22 6.17 -8.18 3.31
N PHE A 23 4.96 -7.66 3.54
CA PHE A 23 4.41 -6.56 2.77
C PHE A 23 5.24 -5.28 2.84
N VAL A 24 5.62 -4.81 4.05
CA VAL A 24 6.42 -3.60 4.20
C VAL A 24 7.82 -3.78 3.59
N LYS A 25 8.39 -4.98 3.73
CA LYS A 25 9.65 -5.34 3.10
C LYS A 25 9.54 -5.26 1.57
N GLU A 26 8.46 -5.79 1.00
CA GLU A 26 8.19 -5.74 -0.43
C GLU A 26 8.04 -4.31 -0.95
N VAL A 27 7.28 -3.45 -0.25
CA VAL A 27 7.16 -2.03 -0.63
C VAL A 27 8.50 -1.31 -0.59
N ILE A 28 9.30 -1.56 0.45
CA ILE A 28 10.65 -0.98 0.57
C ILE A 28 11.57 -1.48 -0.54
N GLU A 29 11.46 -2.73 -0.94
CA GLU A 29 12.30 -3.32 -1.98
C GLU A 29 11.90 -2.80 -3.37
N ALA A 30 10.62 -2.71 -3.62
CA ALA A 30 10.08 -2.24 -4.87
C ALA A 30 10.18 -0.72 -5.04
N ASP A 31 10.40 0.02 -3.94
CA ASP A 31 10.84 1.40 -3.99
C ASP A 31 12.31 1.56 -4.41
N LYS A 32 13.16 0.53 -4.20
CA LYS A 32 14.55 0.49 -4.69
C LYS A 32 14.66 0.01 -6.13
N SER A 33 13.79 -0.91 -6.56
CA SER A 33 13.78 -1.42 -7.94
C SER A 33 12.69 -0.73 -8.76
N PHE A 34 13.08 0.08 -9.75
CA PHE A 34 12.14 0.74 -10.69
C PHE A 34 11.22 -0.21 -11.49
N GLU A 35 11.46 -1.53 -11.43
CA GLU A 35 10.69 -2.57 -12.11
C GLU A 35 9.74 -3.29 -11.13
N TYR A 36 8.47 -2.84 -11.07
CA TYR A 36 7.45 -3.37 -10.13
C TYR A 36 6.65 -4.57 -10.69
N LYS A 37 6.94 -5.02 -11.92
CA LYS A 37 6.07 -5.89 -12.72
C LYS A 37 5.81 -7.29 -12.16
N LYS A 38 6.53 -7.72 -11.11
CA LYS A 38 6.54 -9.11 -10.62
C LYS A 38 5.69 -9.39 -9.37
N LEU A 39 5.13 -8.36 -8.72
CA LEU A 39 4.55 -8.49 -7.37
C LEU A 39 3.09 -8.96 -7.29
N CYS A 40 2.34 -8.96 -8.40
CA CYS A 40 0.90 -9.28 -8.39
C CYS A 40 0.59 -10.79 -8.52
N HIS A 41 1.56 -11.65 -8.83
CA HIS A 41 1.26 -13.04 -9.16
C HIS A 41 0.94 -13.95 -7.96
N SER A 42 1.36 -13.60 -6.74
CA SER A 42 1.16 -14.43 -5.54
C SER A 42 -0.05 -14.01 -4.68
N LEU A 43 -0.70 -12.90 -5.01
CA LEU A 43 -1.76 -12.28 -4.21
C LEU A 43 -3.08 -12.09 -4.98
N GLU A 44 -3.18 -12.72 -6.15
CA GLU A 44 -4.27 -12.53 -7.12
C GLU A 44 -5.66 -12.71 -6.48
N GLY A 45 -6.47 -11.66 -6.48
CA GLY A 45 -7.83 -11.63 -5.93
C GLY A 45 -7.94 -11.35 -4.43
N SER A 46 -6.82 -11.12 -3.72
CA SER A 46 -6.82 -10.81 -2.29
C SER A 46 -7.12 -9.33 -2.01
N MET A 47 -7.61 -9.04 -0.80
CA MET A 47 -7.77 -7.65 -0.34
C MET A 47 -6.42 -6.92 -0.26
N GLN A 48 -5.37 -7.67 0.05
CA GLN A 48 -3.99 -7.19 0.14
C GLN A 48 -3.47 -6.74 -1.23
N GLU A 49 -3.77 -7.46 -2.30
CA GLU A 49 -3.39 -7.07 -3.66
C GLU A 49 -4.00 -5.73 -4.07
N ASN A 50 -5.30 -5.56 -3.82
CA ASN A 50 -5.99 -4.31 -4.11
C ASN A 50 -5.42 -3.14 -3.29
N LYS A 51 -5.04 -3.37 -2.03
CA LYS A 51 -4.31 -2.37 -1.23
C LYS A 51 -2.96 -2.02 -1.84
N ILE A 52 -2.17 -2.99 -2.31
CA ILE A 52 -0.89 -2.73 -3.01
C ILE A 52 -1.12 -1.87 -4.23
N ARG A 53 -2.07 -2.26 -5.08
CA ARG A 53 -2.39 -1.52 -6.32
C ARG A 53 -2.76 -0.06 -6.03
N ASN A 54 -3.56 0.18 -4.98
CA ASN A 54 -3.94 1.53 -4.59
C ASN A 54 -2.74 2.34 -4.06
N VAL A 55 -1.90 1.73 -3.22
CA VAL A 55 -0.67 2.37 -2.73
C VAL A 55 0.31 2.71 -3.85
N LEU A 56 0.37 1.90 -4.91
CA LEU A 56 1.22 2.18 -6.07
C LEU A 56 0.78 3.43 -6.82
N VAL A 57 -0.52 3.55 -7.09
CA VAL A 57 -1.08 4.73 -7.76
C VAL A 57 -0.75 5.99 -6.95
N LEU A 58 -0.91 5.95 -5.63
CA LEU A 58 -0.55 7.07 -4.76
C LEU A 58 0.96 7.40 -4.79
N ARG A 59 1.82 6.38 -4.86
CA ARG A 59 3.27 6.58 -4.99
C ARG A 59 3.63 7.27 -6.30
N GLU A 60 3.04 6.84 -7.42
CA GLU A 60 3.26 7.45 -8.74
C GLU A 60 2.82 8.92 -8.77
N MET A 61 1.82 9.27 -7.97
CA MET A 61 1.39 10.66 -7.75
C MET A 61 2.31 11.47 -6.82
N GLY A 62 3.35 10.86 -6.25
CA GLY A 62 4.31 11.54 -5.39
C GLY A 62 3.94 11.57 -3.90
N VAL A 63 2.94 10.80 -3.48
CA VAL A 63 2.57 10.70 -2.05
C VAL A 63 3.73 10.12 -1.24
N SER A 64 4.05 10.77 -0.13
CA SER A 64 5.20 10.38 0.71
C SER A 64 5.07 8.96 1.27
N GLN A 65 6.19 8.23 1.34
CA GLN A 65 6.24 6.87 1.90
C GLN A 65 5.64 6.75 3.29
N ARG A 66 5.75 7.81 4.11
CA ARG A 66 5.19 7.83 5.47
C ARG A 66 3.67 7.68 5.45
N LEU A 67 3.00 8.33 4.52
CA LEU A 67 1.54 8.24 4.35
C LEU A 67 1.16 6.89 3.74
N LEU A 68 1.92 6.41 2.77
CA LEU A 68 1.72 5.08 2.18
C LEU A 68 1.81 3.98 3.24
N PHE A 69 2.85 3.97 4.08
CA PHE A 69 2.94 3.01 5.18
C PHE A 69 1.78 3.12 6.17
N SER A 70 1.25 4.33 6.39
CA SER A 70 0.08 4.54 7.24
C SER A 70 -1.21 3.96 6.63
N LEU A 71 -1.35 3.99 5.30
CA LEU A 71 -2.49 3.37 4.61
C LEU A 71 -2.40 1.85 4.65
N LEU A 72 -1.19 1.31 4.56
CA LEU A 72 -0.93 -0.13 4.61
C LEU A 72 -1.23 -0.76 5.96
N ILE A 73 -0.97 -0.03 7.06
CA ILE A 73 -1.35 -0.47 8.42
C ILE A 73 -2.81 -0.24 8.74
N SER A 74 -3.54 0.48 7.89
CA SER A 74 -4.93 0.81 8.23
C SER A 74 -5.83 -0.41 8.06
N ASP A 75 -6.67 -0.65 9.05
CA ASP A 75 -7.74 -1.65 8.99
C ASP A 75 -8.86 -1.23 8.02
N ASN A 76 -8.80 0.00 7.50
CA ASN A 76 -9.76 0.51 6.53
C ASN A 76 -9.69 -0.27 5.22
N GLN A 77 -10.87 -0.69 4.77
CA GLN A 77 -11.07 -1.51 3.59
C GLN A 77 -11.30 -0.65 2.35
N ILE A 78 -10.42 0.32 2.06
CA ILE A 78 -10.46 1.02 0.77
C ILE A 78 -9.85 0.08 -0.28
N VAL A 79 -10.62 -0.94 -0.61
CA VAL A 79 -10.28 -2.08 -1.47
C VAL A 79 -11.19 -1.98 -2.70
N CYS A 80 -10.96 -0.98 -3.52
CA CYS A 80 -11.52 -0.89 -4.87
C CYS A 80 -10.45 -1.33 -5.88
N GLY A 81 -10.88 -1.89 -7.01
CA GLY A 81 -9.96 -2.24 -8.10
C GLY A 81 -9.24 -0.98 -8.63
N LYS A 82 -8.03 -1.18 -9.16
CA LYS A 82 -7.13 -0.10 -9.62
C LYS A 82 -7.84 0.99 -10.42
N GLU A 83 -8.61 0.62 -11.45
CA GLU A 83 -9.33 1.55 -12.33
C GLU A 83 -10.32 2.44 -11.56
N ARG A 84 -11.11 1.85 -10.65
CA ARG A 84 -12.08 2.59 -9.83
C ARG A 84 -11.39 3.50 -8.81
N PHE A 85 -10.25 3.06 -8.28
CA PHE A 85 -9.46 3.85 -7.37
C PHE A 85 -8.86 5.08 -8.07
N GLU A 86 -8.26 4.89 -9.26
CA GLU A 86 -7.74 5.97 -10.10
C GLU A 86 -8.83 6.97 -10.49
N GLU A 87 -10.01 6.50 -10.91
CA GLU A 87 -11.13 7.38 -11.25
C GLU A 87 -11.59 8.21 -10.04
N SER A 88 -11.66 7.58 -8.86
CA SER A 88 -12.06 8.26 -7.62
C SER A 88 -11.02 9.29 -7.19
N LEU A 89 -9.74 8.94 -7.25
CA LEU A 89 -8.63 9.85 -6.95
C LEU A 89 -8.64 11.06 -7.88
N LYS A 90 -8.83 10.84 -9.18
CA LYS A 90 -8.90 11.93 -10.15
C LYS A 90 -9.98 12.95 -9.77
N LYS A 91 -11.18 12.49 -9.40
CA LYS A 91 -12.27 13.37 -8.96
C LYS A 91 -11.90 14.17 -7.71
N VAL A 92 -11.25 13.53 -6.73
CA VAL A 92 -10.83 14.20 -5.49
C VAL A 92 -9.78 15.27 -5.76
N VAL A 93 -8.80 14.99 -6.63
CA VAL A 93 -7.80 15.98 -7.06
C VAL A 93 -8.43 17.12 -7.85
N GLU A 94 -9.39 16.82 -8.73
CA GLU A 94 -10.16 17.85 -9.46
C GLU A 94 -10.98 18.75 -8.53
N MET A 95 -11.39 18.25 -7.36
CA MET A 95 -12.03 19.06 -6.30
C MET A 95 -11.03 19.95 -5.53
N GLY A 96 -9.73 19.86 -5.81
CA GLY A 96 -8.68 20.67 -5.20
C GLY A 96 -8.12 20.13 -3.89
N PHE A 97 -8.27 18.82 -3.64
CA PHE A 97 -7.64 18.17 -2.49
C PHE A 97 -6.26 17.63 -2.86
N ASP A 98 -5.27 17.96 -2.02
CA ASP A 98 -3.88 17.48 -2.06
C ASP A 98 -3.61 16.32 -1.08
#